data_AF-A0A4U2ZRA8-F1
#
_entry.id   AF-A0A4U2ZRA8-F1
#
_cell.length_a   1.000
_cell.length_b   1.000
_cell.length_c   1.000
_cell.angle_alpha   90.00
_cell.angle_beta   90.00
_cell.angle_gamma   90.00
#
_symmetry.space_group_name_H-M   'P 1'
#
loop_
_entity.id
_entity.type
_entity.pdbx_description
1 polymer ?
#
loop_
_entity_poly.entity_id
_entity_poly.type
_entity_poly.pdbx_seq_one_letter_code
_entity_poly.pdbx_strand_id
1 'polypeptide(L)'
;EHIMNTLKPGQVYEITDAYIGKDKKLFTRVIIYRLTEKQLRERKKKQLYTESKKGITYSEKSKRLTGMNIYVTNTPLEWVPMEQIHDFYSLRWQIEIIFKTWKSL
;
A
#
# COMPACT_ATOMS: atom_id res chain seq x y z
N GLU A 1 -10.87 7.49 9.92
CA GLU A 1 -9.57 8.04 10.37
C GLU A 1 -9.06 7.42 11.67
N HIS A 2 -9.93 6.87 12.54
CA HIS A 2 -9.54 6.27 13.82
C HIS A 2 -8.43 5.21 13.71
N ILE A 3 -8.54 4.27 12.76
CA ILE A 3 -7.55 3.20 12.53
C ILE A 3 -6.14 3.76 12.27
N MET A 4 -6.02 4.93 11.65
CA MET A 4 -4.72 5.54 11.35
C MET A 4 -3.98 6.02 12.60
N ASN A 5 -4.73 6.44 13.62
CA ASN A 5 -4.18 6.98 14.86
C ASN A 5 -3.86 5.86 15.86
N THR A 6 -4.49 4.69 15.70
CA THR A 6 -4.29 3.54 16.60
C THR A 6 -3.09 2.68 16.22
N LEU A 7 -2.69 2.66 14.94
CA LEU A 7 -1.61 1.80 14.45
C LEU A 7 -0.21 2.39 14.68
N LYS A 8 0.66 1.59 15.29
CA LYS A 8 2.08 1.93 15.46
C LYS A 8 2.83 1.80 14.12
N PRO A 9 3.92 2.56 13.89
CA PRO A 9 4.77 2.38 12.72
C PRO A 9 5.26 0.93 12.57
N GLY A 10 5.10 0.35 11.39
CA GLY A 10 5.44 -1.05 11.10
C GLY A 10 4.32 -2.05 11.43
N GLN A 11 3.23 -1.63 12.07
CA GLN A 11 2.12 -2.52 12.41
C GLN A 11 1.21 -2.77 11.20
N VAL A 12 0.72 -4.00 11.10
CA VAL A 12 -0.29 -4.44 10.14
C VAL A 12 -1.61 -4.64 10.88
N TYR A 13 -2.70 -4.29 10.21
CA TYR A 13 -4.06 -4.54 10.68
C TYR A 13 -4.91 -5.09 9.55
N GLU A 14 -5.70 -6.10 9.85
CA GLU A 14 -6.52 -6.80 8.90
C GLU A 14 -8.01 -6.63 9.21
N ILE A 15 -8.79 -6.41 8.15
CA ILE A 15 -10.25 -6.46 8.15
C ILE A 15 -10.65 -7.65 7.28
N THR A 16 -11.15 -8.70 7.92
CA THR A 16 -11.47 -10.00 7.28
C THR A 16 -12.78 -9.98 6.50
N ASP A 17 -13.77 -9.20 6.96
CA ASP A 17 -15.14 -9.20 6.41
C ASP A 17 -15.44 -7.92 5.63
N ALA A 18 -14.58 -7.57 4.67
CA ALA A 18 -14.80 -6.41 3.83
C ALA A 18 -15.49 -6.78 2.51
N TYR A 19 -16.61 -6.11 2.23
CA TYR A 19 -17.30 -6.20 0.95
C TYR A 19 -16.97 -4.98 0.10
N ILE A 20 -16.31 -5.20 -1.03
CA ILE A 20 -15.88 -4.13 -1.94
C ILE A 20 -16.61 -4.25 -3.27
N GLY A 21 -17.11 -3.11 -3.77
CA GLY A 21 -17.78 -2.98 -5.06
C GLY A 21 -19.15 -2.33 -4.92
N LYS A 22 -19.51 -1.50 -5.92
CA LYS A 22 -20.78 -0.77 -5.95
C LYS A 22 -21.96 -1.69 -6.28
N ASP A 23 -21.82 -2.46 -7.36
CA ASP A 23 -22.89 -3.32 -7.89
C ASP A 23 -22.70 -4.79 -7.52
N LYS A 24 -21.44 -5.25 -7.47
CA LYS A 24 -21.07 -6.60 -7.01
C LYS A 24 -20.17 -6.48 -5.79
N LYS A 25 -20.71 -6.87 -4.64
CA LYS A 25 -19.96 -6.95 -3.38
C LYS A 25 -19.11 -8.21 -3.39
N LEU A 26 -17.80 -8.06 -3.59
CA LEU A 26 -16.85 -9.15 -3.46
C LEU A 26 -16.41 -9.25 -2.01
N PHE A 27 -16.43 -10.46 -1.47
CA PHE A 27 -15.80 -10.75 -0.18
C PHE A 27 -14.28 -10.63 -0.34
N THR A 28 -13.67 -9.76 0.46
CA THR A 28 -12.25 -9.46 0.41
C THR A 28 -11.71 -9.25 1.81
N ARG A 29 -10.42 -9.48 1.97
CA ARG A 29 -9.62 -9.04 3.10
C ARG A 29 -8.97 -7.71 2.75
N VAL A 30 -9.08 -6.74 3.66
CA VAL A 30 -8.40 -5.45 3.54
C VAL A 30 -7.30 -5.39 4.58
N ILE A 31 -6.08 -5.17 4.13
CA ILE A 31 -4.89 -5.21 4.96
C ILE A 31 -4.23 -3.84 4.93
N ILE A 32 -4.13 -3.24 6.10
CA ILE A 32 -3.63 -1.89 6.29
C ILE A 32 -2.28 -1.99 6.97
N TYR A 33 -1.25 -1.49 6.29
CA TYR A 33 0.11 -1.43 6.81
C TYR A 33 0.51 0.01 7.10
N ARG A 34 0.89 0.28 8.34
CA ARG A 34 1.48 1.57 8.72
C ARG A 34 2.97 1.55 8.40
N LEU A 35 3.41 2.46 7.54
CA LEU A 35 4.83 2.52 7.15
C LEU A 35 5.72 2.79 8.35
N THR A 36 6.94 2.25 8.29
CA THR A 36 8.00 2.62 9.24
C THR A 36 8.44 4.07 9.03
N GLU A 37 9.04 4.66 10.05
CA GLU A 37 9.54 6.04 9.96
C GLU A 37 10.59 6.22 8.85
N LYS A 38 11.44 5.20 8.65
CA LYS A 38 12.43 5.18 7.56
C LYS A 38 11.74 5.25 6.20
N GLN A 39 10.75 4.40 5.96
CA GLN A 39 9.97 4.40 4.71
C GLN A 39 9.22 5.71 4.51
N LEU A 40 8.63 6.26 5.57
CA LEU A 40 7.92 7.53 5.53
C LEU A 40 8.85 8.69 5.17
N ARG A 41 10.06 8.73 5.73
CA ARG A 41 11.07 9.77 5.45
C ARG A 41 11.49 9.74 3.98
N GLU A 42 11.76 8.55 3.44
CA GLU A 42 12.10 8.38 2.03
C GLU A 42 10.95 8.80 1.09
N ARG A 43 9.70 8.49 1.45
CA ARG A 43 8.53 8.99 0.70
C ARG A 43 8.40 10.50 0.75
N LYS A 44 8.58 11.12 1.93
CA LYS A 44 8.53 12.58 2.08
C LYS A 44 9.59 13.27 1.21
N LYS A 45 10.83 12.75 1.15
CA LYS A 45 11.87 13.28 0.25
C LYS A 45 11.44 13.23 -1.21
N LYS A 46 10.91 12.09 -1.67
CA LYS A 46 10.41 11.93 -3.05
C LYS A 46 9.23 12.87 -3.36
N GLN A 47 8.35 13.08 -2.39
CA GLN A 47 7.25 14.04 -2.52
C GLN A 47 7.75 15.46 -2.66
N LEU A 48 8.63 15.93 -1.77
CA LEU A 48 9.21 17.28 -1.85
C LEU A 48 9.92 17.53 -3.19
N TYR A 49 10.66 16.54 -3.69
CA TYR A 49 11.27 16.60 -5.02
C TYR A 49 10.23 16.72 -6.13
N THR A 50 9.11 16.00 -6.02
CA THR A 50 8.04 16.04 -7.03
C THR A 50 7.26 17.35 -6.96
N GLU A 51 6.98 17.86 -5.75
CA GLU A 51 6.33 19.16 -5.54
C GLU A 51 7.16 20.29 -6.17
N SER A 52 8.48 20.28 -5.96
CA SER A 52 9.37 21.30 -6.56
C SER A 52 9.51 21.15 -8.08
N LYS A 53 9.63 19.93 -8.60
CA LYS A 53 9.78 19.68 -10.04
C LYS A 53 8.50 19.93 -10.84
N LYS A 54 7.33 19.62 -10.28
CA LYS A 54 6.05 19.70 -10.99
C LYS A 54 5.21 20.92 -10.60
N GLY A 55 5.63 21.69 -9.60
CA GLY A 55 4.88 22.85 -9.09
C GLY A 55 3.53 22.48 -8.46
N ILE A 56 3.39 21.25 -7.95
CA ILE A 56 2.16 20.76 -7.33
C ILE A 56 2.35 20.76 -5.82
N THR A 57 1.33 21.14 -5.05
CA THR A 57 1.34 21.01 -3.58
C THR A 57 0.31 19.98 -3.16
N TYR A 58 0.74 18.93 -2.45
CA TYR A 58 -0.17 17.95 -1.88
C TYR A 58 -0.85 18.52 -0.64
N SER A 59 -2.14 18.24 -0.48
CA SER A 59 -2.88 18.57 0.74
C SER A 59 -2.33 17.81 1.95
N GLU A 60 -2.52 18.36 3.16
CA GLU A 60 -2.11 17.71 4.40
C GLU A 60 -2.72 16.32 4.57
N LYS A 61 -3.99 16.15 4.16
CA LYS A 61 -4.69 14.86 4.19
C LYS A 61 -3.97 13.82 3.32
N SER A 62 -3.56 14.20 2.11
CA SER A 62 -2.82 13.30 1.21
C SER A 62 -1.43 12.96 1.76
N LYS A 63 -0.73 13.95 2.35
CA LYS A 63 0.57 13.73 3.02
C LYS A 63 0.42 12.76 4.20
N ARG A 64 -0.67 12.85 4.96
CA ARG A 64 -0.98 11.94 6.06
C ARG A 64 -1.25 10.51 5.58
N LEU A 65 -2.07 10.35 4.53
CA LEU A 65 -2.41 9.06 3.93
C LEU A 65 -1.20 8.36 3.27
N THR A 66 -0.23 9.13 2.80
CA THR A 66 1.03 8.59 2.22
C THR A 66 1.78 7.66 3.18
N GLY A 67 1.55 7.83 4.49
CA GLY A 67 2.17 7.01 5.52
C GLY A 67 1.56 5.61 5.69
N MET A 68 0.64 5.20 4.82
CA MET A 68 -0.04 3.90 4.90
C MET A 68 -0.01 3.21 3.55
N ASN A 69 0.02 1.88 3.58
CA ASN A 69 -0.30 1.04 2.44
C ASN A 69 -1.60 0.30 2.75
N ILE A 70 -2.43 0.17 1.73
CA ILE A 70 -3.68 -0.59 1.80
C ILE A 70 -3.59 -1.65 0.72
N TYR A 71 -3.73 -2.90 1.13
CA TYR A 71 -3.80 -4.06 0.26
C TYR A 71 -5.21 -4.62 0.31
N VAL A 72 -5.70 -5.06 -0.84
CA VAL A 72 -7.00 -5.69 -0.97
C VAL A 72 -6.75 -7.05 -1.62
N THR A 73 -7.20 -8.11 -0.97
CA THR A 73 -6.98 -9.47 -1.48
C THR A 73 -8.20 -10.35 -1.22
N ASN A 74 -8.47 -11.29 -2.12
CA ASN A 74 -9.43 -12.37 -1.92
C ASN A 74 -8.76 -13.68 -1.48
N THR A 75 -7.43 -13.67 -1.27
CA THR A 75 -6.69 -14.86 -0.83
C THR A 75 -7.07 -15.25 0.60
N PRO A 76 -7.36 -16.52 0.90
CA PRO A 76 -7.65 -16.97 2.26
C PRO A 76 -6.49 -16.69 3.23
N LEU A 77 -6.80 -16.52 4.53
CA LEU A 77 -5.80 -16.26 5.58
C LEU A 77 -4.83 -17.44 5.72
N GLU A 78 -5.33 -18.65 5.51
CA GLU A 78 -4.61 -19.91 5.61
C GLU A 78 -3.48 -19.99 4.57
N TRP A 79 -3.64 -19.33 3.42
CA TRP A 79 -2.64 -19.34 2.34
C TRP A 79 -1.68 -18.18 2.45
N VAL A 80 -2.19 -16.99 2.77
CA VAL A 80 -1.38 -15.78 2.87
C VAL A 80 -1.74 -15.01 4.14
N PRO A 81 -0.95 -15.15 5.21
CA PRO A 81 -1.05 -14.33 6.41
C PRO A 81 -0.83 -12.85 6.11
N MET A 82 -1.41 -11.96 6.92
CA MET A 82 -1.33 -10.51 6.69
C MET A 82 0.10 -9.97 6.67
N GLU A 83 1.00 -10.59 7.41
CA GLU A 83 2.41 -10.19 7.52
C GLU A 83 3.16 -10.36 6.19
N GLN A 84 2.77 -11.35 5.38
CA GLN A 84 3.47 -11.72 4.14
C GLN A 84 2.94 -10.97 2.90
N ILE A 85 1.78 -10.32 3.02
CA ILE A 85 1.11 -9.66 1.89
C ILE A 85 1.99 -8.59 1.24
N HIS A 86 2.77 -7.87 2.05
CA HIS A 86 3.69 -6.87 1.54
C HIS A 86 4.76 -7.49 0.62
N ASP A 87 5.34 -8.60 1.06
CA ASP A 87 6.41 -9.29 0.35
C ASP A 87 5.90 -9.87 -0.97
N PHE A 88 4.73 -10.52 -0.95
CA PHE A 88 4.07 -10.99 -2.18
C PHE A 88 3.77 -9.85 -3.15
N TYR A 89 3.22 -8.73 -2.66
CA TYR A 89 2.91 -7.59 -3.52
C TYR A 89 4.16 -6.93 -4.11
N SER A 90 5.31 -7.00 -3.41
CA SER A 90 6.58 -6.48 -3.90
C SER A 90 7.05 -7.18 -5.19
N LEU A 91 6.69 -8.46 -5.37
CA LEU A 91 7.06 -9.26 -6.54
C LEU A 91 6.43 -8.76 -7.84
N ARG A 92 5.29 -8.06 -7.77
CA ARG A 92 4.62 -7.49 -8.95
C ARG A 92 5.59 -6.65 -9.81
N TRP A 93 6.46 -5.87 -9.17
CA TRP A 93 7.42 -5.04 -9.88
C TRP A 93 8.55 -5.86 -10.52
N GLN A 94 9.04 -6.91 -9.85
CA GLN A 94 10.03 -7.83 -10.41
C GLN A 94 9.50 -8.51 -11.68
N ILE A 95 8.26 -9.00 -11.62
CA ILE A 95 7.58 -9.61 -12.77
C ILE A 95 7.45 -8.60 -13.93
N GLU A 96 7.07 -7.36 -13.65
CA GLU A 96 6.97 -6.30 -14.65
C GLU A 96 8.31 -6.02 -15.34
N ILE A 97 9.42 -6.03 -14.60
CA ILE A 97 10.77 -5.86 -15.17
C ILE A 97 11.13 -7.01 -16.10
N ILE A 98 10.89 -8.26 -15.67
CA ILE A 98 11.18 -9.44 -16.48
C ILE A 98 10.44 -9.36 -17.82
N PHE A 99 9.16 -8.97 -17.80
CA PHE A 99 8.41 -8.78 -19.05
C PHE A 99 8.94 -7.61 -19.89
N LYS A 100 9.42 -6.53 -19.27
CA LYS A 100 10.01 -5.38 -19.99
C LYS A 100 11.32 -5.75 -20.67
N THR A 101 12.20 -6.48 -19.99
CA THR A 101 13.48 -6.91 -20.58
C THR A 101 13.24 -7.89 -21.72
N TRP A 102 12.32 -8.85 -21.56
CA TRP A 102 12.06 -9.84 -22.60
C TRP A 102 11.47 -9.23 -23.88
N LYS A 103 10.63 -8.20 -23.78
CA LYS A 103 10.09 -7.49 -24.96
C LYS A 103 11.09 -6.55 -25.66
N SER A 104 12.18 -6.21 -24.98
CA SER A 104 13.22 -5.30 -25.51
C SER A 104 14.39 -6.05 -26.14
N LEU A 105 14.39 -7.39 -26.05
CA LEU A 105 15.28 -8.31 -26.73
C LEU A 105 14.60 -8.83 -27.99
#